data_AF-A0A0A7GC21-F1
#
_entry.id   AF-A0A0A7GC21-F1
#
_cell.length_a   1.000
_cell.length_b   1.000
_cell.length_c   1.000
_cell.angle_alpha   90.00
_cell.angle_beta   90.00
_cell.angle_gamma   90.00
#
_symmetry.space_group_name_H-M   'P 1'
#
loop_
_entity.id
_entity.type
_entity.pdbx_description
1 polymer ?
#
loop_
_entity_poly.entity_id
_entity_poly.type
_entity_poly.pdbx_seq_one_letter_code
_entity_poly.pdbx_strand_id
1 'polypeptide(L)'
;MFHAAKAMLLAKNISPKRHVGVLRMLGVEFVNKGYLEETYAEAYKLAFDIRMDADYEGGLKLSKEMAEQVVHDAEEFLKKARIVIEQIASE
;
A
#
# COMPACT_ATOMS: atom_id res chain seq x y z
N MET A 1 0.18 3.79 -4.56
CA MET A 1 0.31 2.65 -3.61
C MET A 1 -0.35 1.37 -4.08
N PHE A 2 -1.67 1.32 -4.39
CA PHE A 2 -2.36 0.08 -4.80
C PHE A 2 -1.64 -0.74 -5.89
N HIS A 3 -1.22 -0.11 -7.00
CA HIS A 3 -0.52 -0.82 -8.07
C HIS A 3 0.86 -1.33 -7.66
N ALA A 4 1.58 -0.59 -6.81
CA ALA A 4 2.85 -1.04 -6.25
C ALA A 4 2.66 -2.25 -5.33
N ALA A 5 1.65 -2.23 -4.45
CA ALA A 5 1.27 -3.38 -3.62
C ALA A 5 0.86 -4.59 -4.49
N LYS A 6 0.12 -4.38 -5.58
CA LYS A 6 -0.19 -5.44 -6.55
C LYS A 6 1.08 -6.00 -7.22
N ALA A 7 2.02 -5.14 -7.61
CA ALA A 7 3.26 -5.57 -8.24
C ALA A 7 4.09 -6.43 -7.27
N MET A 8 4.20 -6.04 -6.01
CA MET A 8 4.84 -6.84 -4.96
C MET A 8 4.18 -8.22 -4.86
N LEU A 9 2.86 -8.29 -4.71
CA LEU A 9 2.12 -9.55 -4.63
C LEU A 9 2.32 -10.43 -5.88
N LEU A 10 2.31 -9.82 -7.07
CA LEU A 10 2.55 -10.53 -8.33
C LEU A 10 3.96 -11.10 -8.41
N ALA A 11 4.98 -10.44 -7.84
CA ALA A 11 6.34 -10.99 -7.75
C ALA A 11 6.38 -12.31 -6.94
N LYS A 12 5.40 -12.53 -6.04
CA LYS A 12 5.21 -13.80 -5.31
C LYS A 12 4.12 -14.69 -5.91
N ASN A 13 3.69 -14.45 -7.15
CA ASN A 13 2.59 -15.15 -7.83
C ASN A 13 1.22 -15.06 -7.12
N ILE A 14 0.97 -13.98 -6.38
CA ILE A 14 -0.29 -13.75 -5.65
C ILE A 14 -1.11 -12.65 -6.35
N SER A 15 -2.37 -12.93 -6.68
CA SER A 15 -3.23 -12.00 -7.43
C SER A 15 -4.65 -11.91 -6.86
N PRO A 16 -4.87 -11.07 -5.82
CA PRO A 16 -6.20 -10.87 -5.25
C PRO A 16 -7.13 -10.12 -6.22
N LYS A 17 -8.40 -10.51 -6.26
CA LYS A 17 -9.41 -9.92 -7.18
C LYS A 17 -10.05 -8.62 -6.66
N ARG A 18 -9.92 -8.30 -5.38
CA ARG A 18 -10.56 -7.14 -4.72
C ARG A 18 -9.51 -6.22 -4.11
N HIS A 19 -9.78 -4.90 -4.05
CA HIS A 19 -8.87 -3.92 -3.43
C HIS A 19 -8.53 -4.27 -1.98
N VAL A 20 -9.54 -4.59 -1.16
CA VAL A 20 -9.35 -5.02 0.24
C VAL A 20 -8.48 -6.29 0.33
N GLY A 21 -8.58 -7.18 -0.68
CA GLY A 21 -7.74 -8.36 -0.77
C GLY A 21 -6.26 -8.01 -1.00
N VAL A 22 -5.97 -6.97 -1.78
CA VAL A 22 -4.59 -6.49 -1.99
C VAL A 22 -4.02 -5.95 -0.67
N LEU A 23 -4.77 -5.13 0.06
CA LEU A 23 -4.35 -4.61 1.36
C LEU A 23 -4.09 -5.74 2.38
N ARG A 24 -5.02 -6.69 2.51
CA ARG A 24 -4.88 -7.83 3.42
C ARG A 24 -3.68 -8.70 3.06
N MET A 25 -3.53 -9.06 1.78
CA MET A 25 -2.45 -9.93 1.36
C MET A 25 -1.08 -9.24 1.46
N LEU A 26 -1.00 -7.93 1.28
CA LEU A 26 0.23 -7.17 1.54
C LEU A 26 0.69 -7.36 2.99
N GLY A 27 -0.23 -7.21 3.96
CA GLY A 27 0.09 -7.44 5.37
C GLY A 27 0.57 -8.86 5.65
N VAL A 28 -0.13 -9.87 5.14
CA VAL A 28 0.21 -11.29 5.37
C VAL A 28 1.54 -11.68 4.72
N GLU A 29 1.80 -11.21 3.51
CA GLU A 29 2.91 -11.73 2.68
C GLU A 29 4.19 -10.92 2.76
N PHE A 30 4.10 -9.67 3.21
CA PHE A 30 5.23 -8.76 3.25
C PHE A 30 5.48 -8.22 4.66
N VAL A 31 4.45 -7.74 5.35
CA VAL A 31 4.63 -7.17 6.70
C VAL A 31 4.93 -8.27 7.72
N ASN A 32 4.05 -9.25 7.84
CA ASN A 32 4.20 -10.34 8.81
C ASN A 32 5.44 -11.22 8.55
N LYS A 33 5.95 -11.19 7.32
CA LYS A 33 7.14 -11.93 6.90
C LYS A 33 8.42 -11.10 6.92
N GLY A 34 8.35 -9.83 7.34
CA GLY A 34 9.51 -8.95 7.53
C GLY A 34 10.09 -8.33 6.27
N TYR A 35 9.42 -8.46 5.12
CA TYR A 35 9.85 -7.82 3.85
C TYR A 35 9.44 -6.35 3.77
N LEU A 36 8.43 -5.92 4.51
CA LEU A 36 7.93 -4.54 4.50
C LEU A 36 7.61 -4.10 5.93
N GLU A 37 8.05 -2.90 6.31
CA GLU A 37 7.80 -2.31 7.61
C GLU A 37 6.31 -1.94 7.75
N GLU A 38 5.78 -2.08 8.96
CA GLU A 38 4.37 -1.86 9.26
C GLU A 38 3.88 -0.46 8.87
N THR A 39 4.73 0.56 9.05
CA THR A 39 4.43 1.96 8.69
C THR A 39 3.98 2.12 7.23
N TYR A 40 4.55 1.35 6.29
CA TYR A 40 4.15 1.42 4.89
C TYR A 40 2.77 0.81 4.65
N ALA A 41 2.41 -0.24 5.39
CA ALA A 41 1.08 -0.84 5.31
C ALA A 41 0.01 0.05 5.97
N GLU A 42 0.34 0.72 7.08
CA GLU A 42 -0.51 1.72 7.71
C GLU A 42 -0.76 2.91 6.78
N ALA A 43 0.28 3.44 6.16
CA ALA A 43 0.14 4.52 5.19
C ALA A 43 -0.72 4.11 3.98
N TYR A 44 -0.53 2.88 3.47
CA TYR A 44 -1.38 2.38 2.39
C TYR A 44 -2.84 2.20 2.82
N LYS A 45 -3.08 1.71 4.05
CA LYS A 45 -4.43 1.60 4.60
C LYS A 45 -5.09 2.97 4.73
N LEU A 46 -4.39 3.95 5.29
CA LEU A 46 -4.88 5.33 5.42
C LEU A 46 -5.26 5.91 4.05
N ALA A 47 -4.38 5.79 3.05
CA ALA A 47 -4.67 6.26 1.70
C ALA A 47 -5.87 5.53 1.05
N PHE A 48 -6.06 4.24 1.34
CA PHE A 48 -7.21 3.47 0.89
C PHE A 48 -8.52 3.97 1.53
N ASP A 49 -8.52 4.19 2.85
CA ASP A 49 -9.67 4.65 3.61
C ASP A 49 -10.06 6.08 3.21
N ILE A 50 -9.09 6.98 3.06
CA ILE A 50 -9.30 8.35 2.56
C ILE A 50 -9.97 8.34 1.18
N ARG A 51 -9.47 7.50 0.26
CA ARG A 51 -10.05 7.38 -1.08
C ARG A 51 -11.47 6.81 -1.02
N MET A 52 -11.72 5.81 -0.17
CA MET A 52 -13.06 5.24 0.01
C MET A 52 -14.05 6.29 0.50
N ASP A 53 -13.69 7.08 1.51
CA ASP A 53 -14.56 8.14 2.00
C ASP A 53 -14.79 9.19 0.91
N ALA A 54 -13.73 9.69 0.28
CA ALA A 54 -13.84 10.72 -0.75
C ALA A 54 -14.72 10.30 -1.95
N ASP A 55 -14.66 9.03 -2.35
CA ASP A 55 -15.42 8.51 -3.50
C ASP A 55 -16.86 8.12 -3.16
N TYR A 56 -17.16 7.74 -1.91
CA TYR A 56 -18.44 7.10 -1.57
C TYR A 56 -19.21 7.70 -0.38
N GLU A 57 -18.53 8.35 0.58
CA GLU A 57 -19.16 8.82 1.83
C GLU A 57 -19.16 10.35 1.94
N GLY A 58 -18.08 11.01 1.49
CA GLY A 58 -17.92 12.46 1.48
C GLY A 58 -17.91 13.09 2.88
N GLY A 59 -17.68 12.31 3.94
CA GLY A 59 -17.73 12.74 5.32
C GLY A 59 -16.40 13.28 5.85
N LEU A 60 -15.29 12.92 5.21
CA LEU A 60 -13.95 13.28 5.64
C LEU A 60 -13.62 14.72 5.21
N LYS A 61 -13.32 15.57 6.20
CA LYS A 61 -12.65 16.86 5.95
C LYS A 61 -11.16 16.63 5.77
N LEU A 62 -10.73 16.49 4.51
CA LEU A 62 -9.32 16.37 4.16
C LEU A 62 -8.61 17.73 4.28
N SER A 63 -7.60 17.84 5.14
CA SER A 63 -6.76 19.04 5.20
C SER A 63 -5.66 19.01 4.13
N LYS A 64 -5.07 20.17 3.84
CA LYS A 64 -3.94 20.25 2.90
C LYS A 64 -2.75 19.45 3.40
N GLU A 65 -2.45 19.54 4.68
CA GLU A 65 -1.33 18.84 5.34
C GLU A 65 -1.53 17.33 5.28
N MET A 66 -2.75 16.85 5.50
CA MET A 66 -3.09 15.42 5.34
C MET A 66 -2.88 14.97 3.89
N ALA A 67 -3.33 15.77 2.92
CA ALA A 67 -3.15 15.46 1.50
C ALA A 67 -1.66 15.38 1.13
N GLU A 68 -0.85 16.36 1.57
CA GLU A 68 0.59 16.39 1.36
C GLU A 68 1.29 15.18 2.00
N GLN A 69 0.88 14.80 3.23
CA GLN A 69 1.41 13.60 3.89
C GLN A 69 1.10 12.32 3.11
N VAL A 70 -0.14 12.15 2.62
CA VAL A 70 -0.52 10.97 1.82
C VAL A 70 0.29 10.89 0.53
N VAL A 71 0.57 12.02 -0.12
CA VAL A 71 1.44 12.05 -1.31
C VAL A 71 2.86 11.63 -0.94
N HIS A 72 3.43 12.20 0.13
CA HIS A 72 4.76 11.86 0.61
C HIS A 72 4.88 10.35 0.93
N ASP A 73 3.92 9.81 1.69
CA ASP A 73 3.90 8.40 2.05
C ASP A 73 3.76 7.50 0.81
N ALA A 74 3.00 7.93 -0.20
CA ALA A 74 2.86 7.19 -1.45
C ALA A 74 4.18 7.14 -2.25
N GLU A 75 4.97 8.21 -2.23
CA GLU A 75 6.30 8.25 -2.84
C GLU A 75 7.28 7.33 -2.12
N GLU A 76 7.32 7.38 -0.79
CA GLU A 76 8.17 6.50 0.04
C GLU A 76 7.77 5.03 -0.11
N PHE A 77 6.47 4.74 -0.12
CA PHE A 77 5.95 3.39 -0.37
C PHE A 77 6.38 2.88 -1.75
N LEU A 78 6.36 3.73 -2.79
CA LEU A 78 6.78 3.33 -4.13
C LEU A 78 8.28 2.99 -4.19
N LYS A 79 9.13 3.79 -3.53
CA LYS A 79 10.57 3.52 -3.41
C LYS A 79 10.79 2.18 -2.72
N LYS A 80 10.12 1.96 -1.59
CA LYS A 80 10.26 0.72 -0.82
C LYS A 80 9.76 -0.51 -1.57
N ALA A 81 8.63 -0.41 -2.27
CA ALA A 81 8.09 -1.48 -3.07
C ALA A 81 9.08 -1.96 -4.15
N ARG A 82 9.84 -1.05 -4.78
CA ARG A 82 10.88 -1.41 -5.76
C ARG A 82 11.99 -2.24 -5.12
N ILE A 83 12.53 -1.77 -3.99
CA ILE A 83 13.58 -2.47 -3.24
C ILE A 83 13.13 -3.89 -2.88
N VAL A 84 11.90 -4.04 -2.38
CA VAL A 84 11.36 -5.34 -1.99
C VAL A 84 11.18 -6.28 -3.18
N ILE A 85 10.74 -5.77 -4.33
CA ILE A 85 10.62 -6.58 -5.56
C ILE A 85 12.00 -7.05 -6.04
N GLU A 86 13.02 -6.18 -6.00
CA GLU A 86 14.40 -6.52 -6.36
C GLU A 86 15.01 -7.59 -5.43
N GLN A 87 14.72 -7.49 -4.12
CA GLN A 87 15.10 -8.52 -3.15
C GLN A 87 14.49 -9.88 -3.51
N ILE A 88 13.19 -9.92 -3.78
CA ILE A 88 12.48 -11.16 -4.14
C ILE A 88 12.97 -11.74 -5.48
N ALA A 89 13.30 -10.89 -6.45
CA ALA A 89 13.81 -11.35 -7.75
C ALA A 89 15.24 -11.92 -7.67
N SER A 90 15.95 -11.64 -6.58
CA SER A 90 17.33 -12.11 -6.33
C SER A 90 17.37 -13.39 -5.47
N GLU A 91 16.22 -13.84 -4.95
CA GLU A 91 16.02 -15.11 -4.24
C GLU A 91 15.69 -16.26 -5.22
#